data_AF-A0A838H339-F1
#
_entry.id   AF-A0A838H339-F1
#
_cell.length_a   1.000
_cell.length_b   1.000
_cell.length_c   1.000
_cell.angle_alpha   90.00
_cell.angle_beta   90.00
_cell.angle_gamma   90.00
#
_symmetry.space_group_name_H-M   'P 1'
#
loop_
_entity.id
_entity.type
_entity.pdbx_description
1 polymer ?
#
loop_
_entity_poly.entity_id
_entity_poly.type
_entity_poly.pdbx_seq_one_letter_code
_entity_poly.pdbx_strand_id
1 'polypeptide(L)'
;RTNVRHLRPGMLPPPPPRLVVADLSFISLRLVLPALRAVADPTADHLLMVKPQFEVGRAAVGKGGVVRDPSAWAAAVAGVVEAAAVQGLGLSGACPSPLPGPAGNVEFFVHLRAGAVADAAGLVASAVRRGEALALRGAGGPSDSMTP
;
A
#
# COMPACT_ATOMS: atom_id res chain seq x y z
N ARG A 1 18.46 -10.63 -12.78
CA ARG A 1 17.78 -9.55 -12.00
C ARG A 1 16.76 -8.91 -12.93
N THR A 2 15.49 -8.80 -12.54
CA THR A 2 14.38 -8.32 -13.41
C THR A 2 13.69 -7.11 -12.77
N ASN A 3 13.40 -6.07 -13.55
CA ASN A 3 12.60 -4.94 -13.07
C ASN A 3 11.11 -5.30 -13.16
N VAL A 4 10.38 -5.18 -12.06
CA VAL A 4 8.95 -5.56 -11.97
C VAL A 4 8.06 -4.82 -12.99
N ARG A 5 8.40 -3.58 -13.35
CA ARG A 5 7.68 -2.80 -14.39
C ARG A 5 7.70 -3.46 -15.76
N HIS A 6 8.68 -4.33 -16.01
CA HIS A 6 8.89 -4.98 -17.29
C HIS A 6 8.38 -6.42 -17.31
N LEU A 7 7.67 -6.86 -16.25
CA LEU A 7 7.01 -8.16 -16.25
C LEU A 7 5.96 -8.21 -17.37
N ARG A 8 5.96 -9.34 -18.09
CA ARG A 8 5.06 -9.63 -19.21
C ARG A 8 4.52 -11.05 -19.08
N PRO A 9 3.34 -11.34 -19.64
CA PRO A 9 2.83 -12.70 -19.73
C PRO A 9 3.90 -13.65 -20.30
N GLY A 10 4.02 -14.85 -19.72
CA GLY A 10 5.02 -15.85 -20.10
C GLY A 10 6.41 -15.68 -19.46
N MET A 11 6.68 -14.60 -18.72
CA MET A 11 7.91 -14.46 -17.93
C MET A 11 7.89 -15.26 -16.61
N LEU A 12 6.72 -15.72 -16.18
CA LEU A 12 6.53 -16.58 -15.02
C LEU A 12 6.17 -17.99 -15.48
N PRO A 13 6.60 -19.05 -14.76
CA PRO A 13 6.19 -20.41 -15.07
C PRO A 13 4.68 -20.57 -14.88
N PRO A 14 3.99 -21.35 -15.73
CA PRO A 14 2.59 -21.67 -15.53
C PRO A 14 2.38 -22.57 -14.29
N PRO A 15 1.19 -22.52 -13.65
CA PRO A 15 0.08 -21.62 -13.94
C PRO A 15 0.36 -20.17 -13.47
N PRO A 16 -0.35 -19.15 -14.01
CA PRO A 16 -0.27 -17.78 -13.51
C PRO A 16 -0.54 -17.71 -11.99
N PRO A 17 0.15 -16.83 -11.25
CA PRO A 17 -0.05 -16.69 -9.82
C PRO A 17 -1.46 -16.21 -9.50
N ARG A 18 -2.08 -16.85 -8.50
CA ARG A 18 -3.41 -16.50 -7.98
C ARG A 18 -3.37 -15.53 -6.80
N LEU A 19 -2.18 -15.27 -6.26
CA LEU A 19 -1.92 -14.28 -5.23
C LEU A 19 -0.68 -13.49 -5.62
N VAL A 20 -0.82 -12.17 -5.66
CA VAL A 20 0.28 -11.23 -5.85
C VAL A 20 0.46 -10.45 -4.56
N VAL A 21 1.65 -10.56 -3.97
CA VAL A 21 2.07 -9.71 -2.86
C VAL A 21 3.16 -8.75 -3.34
N ALA A 22 3.08 -7.48 -2.94
CA ALA A 22 4.09 -6.50 -3.32
C ALA A 22 4.43 -5.58 -2.15
N ASP A 23 5.70 -5.64 -1.73
CA ASP A 23 6.36 -4.65 -0.89
C ASP A 23 7.46 -4.00 -1.73
N LEU A 24 7.18 -2.80 -2.27
CA LEU A 24 8.10 -2.08 -3.13
C LEU A 24 8.47 -0.76 -2.50
N SER A 25 9.75 -0.40 -2.62
CA SER A 25 10.29 0.86 -2.13
C SER A 25 10.86 1.68 -3.28
N PHE A 26 10.84 3.01 -3.14
CA PHE A 26 11.33 3.97 -4.14
C PHE A 26 10.60 3.94 -5.50
N ILE A 27 9.40 3.36 -5.54
CA ILE A 27 8.53 3.32 -6.70
C ILE A 27 7.07 3.38 -6.25
N SER A 28 6.26 4.11 -7.01
CA SER A 28 4.80 4.11 -6.82
C SER A 28 4.19 2.81 -7.35
N LEU A 29 3.26 2.22 -6.59
CA LEU A 29 2.45 1.08 -7.01
C LEU A 29 1.69 1.36 -8.32
N ARG A 30 1.31 2.62 -8.56
CA ARG A 30 0.62 3.04 -9.80
C ARG A 30 1.42 2.71 -11.06
N LEU A 31 2.75 2.73 -10.96
CA LEU A 31 3.65 2.43 -12.09
C LEU A 31 3.86 0.93 -12.34
N VAL A 32 3.56 0.07 -11.35
CA VAL A 32 3.80 -1.38 -11.44
C VAL A 32 2.51 -2.19 -11.57
N LEU A 33 1.38 -1.64 -11.14
CA LEU A 33 0.07 -2.27 -11.18
C LEU A 33 -0.28 -2.90 -12.54
N PRO A 34 -0.07 -2.23 -13.69
CA PRO A 34 -0.36 -2.84 -15.00
C PRO A 34 0.46 -4.13 -15.24
N ALA A 35 1.76 -4.11 -14.87
CA ALA A 35 2.64 -5.25 -15.05
C ALA A 35 2.27 -6.40 -14.10
N LEU A 36 1.96 -6.09 -12.83
CA LEU A 36 1.50 -7.08 -11.85
C LEU A 36 0.18 -7.74 -12.30
N ARG A 37 -0.78 -6.93 -12.77
CA ARG A 37 -2.08 -7.42 -13.26
C ARG A 37 -1.94 -8.33 -14.48
N ALA A 38 -1.05 -7.98 -15.41
CA ALA A 38 -0.87 -8.68 -16.68
C ALA A 38 -0.28 -10.08 -16.53
N VAL A 39 0.54 -10.32 -15.49
CA VAL A 39 1.18 -11.62 -15.28
C VAL A 39 0.43 -12.53 -14.32
N ALA A 40 -0.58 -12.01 -13.63
CA ALA A 40 -1.38 -12.75 -12.67
C ALA A 40 -2.60 -13.40 -13.31
N ASP A 41 -3.16 -14.40 -12.64
CA ASP A 41 -4.44 -14.99 -13.01
C ASP A 41 -5.53 -13.90 -13.09
N PRO A 42 -6.49 -13.97 -14.04
CA PRO A 42 -7.60 -13.02 -14.12
C PRO A 42 -8.38 -12.83 -12.82
N THR A 43 -8.43 -13.85 -11.97
CA THR A 43 -9.13 -13.87 -10.67
C THR A 43 -8.21 -13.66 -9.48
N ALA A 44 -6.93 -13.35 -9.70
CA ALA A 44 -5.94 -13.26 -8.63
C ALA A 44 -6.25 -12.17 -7.59
N ASP A 45 -5.96 -12.49 -6.33
CA ASP A 45 -5.91 -11.53 -5.24
C ASP A 45 -4.59 -10.76 -5.29
N HIS A 46 -4.66 -9.45 -5.07
CA HIS A 46 -3.49 -8.58 -5.01
C HIS A 46 -3.45 -7.93 -3.63
N LEU A 47 -2.51 -8.35 -2.79
CA LEU A 47 -2.26 -7.78 -1.47
C LEU A 47 -1.02 -6.90 -1.53
N LEU A 48 -1.22 -5.60 -1.71
CA LEU A 48 -0.14 -4.65 -1.99
C LEU A 48 0.08 -3.73 -0.80
N MET A 49 1.35 -3.42 -0.51
CA MET A 49 1.72 -2.47 0.53
C MET A 49 1.90 -1.07 -0.05
N VAL A 50 0.96 -0.19 0.26
CA VAL A 50 1.00 1.24 -0.01
C VAL A 50 1.90 1.91 1.01
N LYS A 51 2.95 2.58 0.52
CA LYS A 51 3.89 3.35 1.32
C LYS A 51 3.73 4.84 0.99
N PRO A 52 3.02 5.63 1.82
CA PRO A 52 2.66 7.00 1.47
C PRO A 52 3.82 7.85 0.95
N GLN A 53 5.02 7.71 1.54
CA GLN A 53 6.23 8.41 1.14
C GLN A 53 6.70 8.19 -0.31
N PHE A 54 6.22 7.14 -0.98
CA PHE A 54 6.49 6.85 -2.40
C PHE A 54 5.30 7.12 -3.32
N GLU A 55 4.13 7.42 -2.76
CA GLU A 55 2.89 7.63 -3.50
C GLU A 55 2.46 9.10 -3.56
N VAL A 56 2.86 9.90 -2.58
CA VAL A 56 2.54 11.33 -2.51
C VAL A 56 3.66 12.18 -3.12
N GLY A 57 3.32 13.40 -3.53
CA GLY A 57 4.30 14.36 -4.02
C GLY A 57 5.27 14.80 -2.93
N ARG A 58 6.48 15.25 -3.34
CA ARG A 58 7.56 15.65 -2.42
C ARG A 58 7.14 16.67 -1.35
N ALA A 59 6.18 17.55 -1.66
CA ALA A 59 5.67 18.56 -0.72
C ALA A 59 4.97 17.96 0.51
N ALA A 60 4.39 16.76 0.40
CA ALA A 60 3.73 16.06 1.50
C ALA A 60 4.69 15.17 2.32
N VAL A 61 5.96 15.09 1.92
CA VAL A 61 6.99 14.30 2.61
C VAL A 61 7.78 15.21 3.55
N GLY A 62 7.63 14.99 4.86
CA GLY A 62 8.30 15.79 5.88
C GLY A 62 9.76 15.41 6.13
N LYS A 63 10.36 16.01 7.16
CA LYS A 63 11.73 15.73 7.61
C LYS A 63 11.92 14.21 7.85
N GLY A 64 13.03 13.69 7.34
CA GLY A 64 13.39 12.27 7.46
C GLY A 64 12.65 11.35 6.48
N GLY A 65 11.92 11.88 5.49
CA GLY A 65 11.18 11.06 4.53
C GLY A 65 9.89 10.48 5.08
N VAL A 66 9.31 11.12 6.10
CA VAL A 66 8.14 10.61 6.82
C VAL A 66 6.90 11.43 6.49
N VAL A 67 5.83 10.74 6.08
CA VAL A 67 4.50 11.31 5.89
C VAL A 67 3.70 11.08 7.17
N ARG A 68 3.29 12.17 7.84
CA ARG A 68 2.53 12.11 9.11
C ARG A 68 1.08 12.53 8.98
N ASP A 69 0.74 13.24 7.90
CA ASP A 69 -0.60 13.77 7.68
C ASP A 69 -1.55 12.62 7.26
N PRO A 70 -2.61 12.33 8.06
CA PRO A 70 -3.61 11.32 7.70
C PRO A 70 -4.31 11.60 6.37
N SER A 71 -4.44 12.88 5.98
CA SER A 71 -5.01 13.25 4.68
C SER A 71 -4.11 12.81 3.52
N ALA A 72 -2.78 12.93 3.69
CA ALA A 72 -1.81 12.44 2.73
C ALA A 72 -1.77 10.90 2.68
N TRP A 73 -2.00 10.22 3.81
CA TRP A 73 -2.20 8.76 3.81
C TRP A 73 -3.43 8.35 3.03
N ALA A 74 -4.57 9.02 3.27
CA ALA A 74 -5.81 8.76 2.53
C ALA A 74 -5.60 8.95 1.02
N ALA A 75 -4.95 10.06 0.62
CA ALA A 75 -4.65 10.34 -0.77
C ALA A 75 -3.69 9.30 -1.41
N ALA A 76 -2.70 8.82 -0.66
CA ALA A 76 -1.80 7.77 -1.11
C ALA A 76 -2.56 6.47 -1.42
N VAL A 77 -3.38 6.00 -0.47
CA VAL A 77 -4.15 4.77 -0.62
C VAL A 77 -5.20 4.91 -1.73
N ALA A 78 -5.96 6.02 -1.72
CA ALA A 78 -6.99 6.29 -2.73
C ALA A 78 -6.41 6.31 -4.15
N GLY A 79 -5.28 6.98 -4.37
CA GLY A 79 -4.68 7.03 -5.70
C GLY A 79 -4.12 5.70 -6.19
N VAL A 80 -3.71 4.78 -5.30
CA VAL A 80 -3.38 3.40 -5.69
C VAL A 80 -4.63 2.62 -6.06
N VAL A 81 -5.72 2.80 -5.31
CA VAL A 81 -7.02 2.16 -5.58
C VAL A 81 -7.61 2.64 -6.91
N GLU A 82 -7.54 3.94 -7.20
CA GLU A 82 -7.96 4.51 -8.49
C GLU A 82 -7.13 3.96 -9.65
N ALA A 83 -5.80 3.87 -9.49
CA ALA A 83 -4.94 3.26 -10.50
C ALA A 83 -5.27 1.76 -10.72
N ALA A 84 -5.63 1.04 -9.66
CA ALA A 84 -6.05 -0.34 -9.74
C ALA A 84 -7.41 -0.49 -10.44
N ALA A 85 -8.36 0.43 -10.21
CA ALA A 85 -9.64 0.45 -10.90
C ALA A 85 -9.50 0.60 -12.42
N VAL A 86 -8.54 1.41 -12.89
CA VAL A 86 -8.21 1.48 -14.34
C VAL A 86 -7.75 0.12 -14.90
N GLN A 87 -7.20 -0.75 -14.06
CA GLN A 87 -6.80 -2.13 -14.42
C GLN A 87 -7.91 -3.18 -14.19
N GLY A 88 -9.13 -2.74 -13.88
CA GLY A 88 -10.27 -3.63 -13.61
C GLY A 88 -10.24 -4.29 -12.23
N LEU A 89 -9.46 -3.77 -11.29
CA LEU A 89 -9.38 -4.26 -9.92
C LEU A 89 -10.15 -3.33 -8.97
N GLY A 90 -11.02 -3.89 -8.15
CA GLY A 90 -11.71 -3.17 -7.08
C GLY A 90 -11.06 -3.40 -5.72
N LEU A 91 -11.27 -2.48 -4.79
CA LEU A 91 -10.84 -2.62 -3.39
C LEU A 91 -11.76 -3.58 -2.64
N SER A 92 -11.20 -4.63 -2.08
CA SER A 92 -11.88 -5.59 -1.22
C SER A 92 -11.63 -5.34 0.27
N GLY A 93 -10.51 -4.70 0.61
CA GLY A 93 -10.17 -4.36 1.99
C GLY A 93 -8.91 -3.51 2.09
N ALA A 94 -8.80 -2.74 3.18
CA ALA A 94 -7.61 -1.95 3.47
C ALA A 94 -7.34 -1.95 4.98
N CYS A 95 -6.08 -1.98 5.39
CA CYS A 95 -5.68 -1.84 6.78
C CYS A 95 -4.28 -1.23 6.90
N PRO A 96 -3.96 -0.54 8.01
CA PRO A 96 -2.59 -0.17 8.28
C PRO A 96 -1.75 -1.41 8.61
N SER A 97 -0.48 -1.39 8.23
CA SER A 97 0.53 -2.32 8.74
C SER A 97 0.66 -2.15 10.26
N PRO A 98 0.74 -3.25 11.04
CA PRO A 98 0.96 -3.17 12.48
C PRO A 98 2.37 -2.70 12.83
N LEU A 99 3.32 -2.81 11.89
CA LEU A 99 4.70 -2.37 12.04
C LEU A 99 4.92 -1.09 11.24
N PRO A 100 5.55 -0.06 11.82
CA PRO A 100 5.96 1.11 11.06
C PRO A 100 7.08 0.73 10.09
N GLY A 101 7.15 1.45 8.96
CA GLY A 101 8.29 1.37 8.06
C GLY A 101 9.59 1.82 8.75
N PRO A 102 10.78 1.57 8.17
CA PRO A 102 12.07 1.81 8.83
C PRO A 102 12.29 3.24 9.35
N ALA A 103 11.71 4.23 8.67
CA ALA A 103 11.79 5.64 9.05
C ALA A 103 10.61 6.11 9.93
N GLY A 104 9.71 5.20 10.34
CA GLY A 104 8.50 5.52 11.11
C GLY A 104 7.28 5.89 10.27
N ASN A 105 7.26 5.57 8.96
CA ASN A 105 6.07 5.78 8.14
C ASN A 105 4.98 4.78 8.53
N VAL A 106 3.73 5.26 8.59
CA VAL A 106 2.56 4.37 8.59
C VAL A 106 2.34 3.87 7.18
N GLU A 107 2.39 2.56 7.00
CA GLU A 107 2.19 1.88 5.72
C GLU A 107 0.86 1.14 5.73
N PHE A 108 0.26 0.89 4.57
CA PHE A 108 -1.08 0.32 4.46
C PHE A 108 -1.10 -0.87 3.51
N PHE A 109 -1.78 -1.94 3.88
CA PHE A 109 -2.15 -2.99 2.96
C PHE A 109 -3.45 -2.63 2.26
N VAL A 110 -3.49 -2.87 0.94
CA VAL A 110 -4.72 -2.93 0.15
C VAL A 110 -4.88 -4.31 -0.43
N HIS A 111 -6.09 -4.86 -0.31
CA HIS A 111 -6.50 -6.10 -0.95
C HIS A 111 -7.38 -5.76 -2.13
N LEU A 112 -6.89 -6.07 -3.34
CA LEU A 112 -7.55 -5.76 -4.60
C LEU A 112 -7.90 -7.05 -5.34
N ARG A 113 -9.05 -7.08 -5.99
CA ARG A 113 -9.50 -8.21 -6.81
C ARG A 113 -10.42 -7.76 -7.93
N ALA A 114 -10.49 -8.52 -9.01
CA ALA A 114 -11.46 -8.28 -10.07
C ALA A 114 -12.90 -8.38 -9.51
N GLY A 115 -13.75 -7.43 -9.92
CA GLY A 115 -15.18 -7.42 -9.56
C GLY A 115 -15.50 -7.02 -8.11
N ALA A 116 -14.53 -6.58 -7.29
CA ALA A 116 -14.86 -6.00 -6.00
C ALA A 116 -15.58 -4.64 -6.19
N VAL A 117 -16.70 -4.47 -5.50
CA VAL A 117 -17.58 -3.29 -5.57
C VAL A 117 -17.78 -2.64 -4.19
N ALA A 118 -16.85 -2.86 -3.25
CA ALA A 118 -16.97 -2.30 -1.92
C ALA A 118 -16.91 -0.77 -1.94
N ASP A 119 -17.46 -0.15 -0.88
CA ASP A 119 -17.30 1.27 -0.61
C ASP A 119 -15.81 1.58 -0.37
N ALA A 120 -15.10 1.87 -1.45
CA ALA A 120 -13.67 2.12 -1.42
C ALA A 120 -13.34 3.32 -0.51
N ALA A 121 -14.16 4.37 -0.55
CA ALA A 121 -13.97 5.55 0.30
C ALA A 121 -14.10 5.19 1.78
N GLY A 122 -15.13 4.43 2.16
CA GLY A 122 -15.34 3.95 3.53
C GLY A 122 -14.21 3.05 4.02
N LEU A 123 -13.74 2.12 3.17
CA LEU A 123 -12.62 1.23 3.49
C LEU A 123 -11.32 2.01 3.71
N VAL A 124 -11.00 2.97 2.83
CA VAL A 124 -9.83 3.84 2.96
C VAL A 124 -9.91 4.67 4.24
N ALA A 125 -11.05 5.33 4.48
CA ALA A 125 -11.26 6.12 5.69
C ALA A 125 -11.12 5.27 6.97
N SER A 126 -11.64 4.04 6.96
CA SER A 126 -11.50 3.11 8.07
C SER A 126 -10.04 2.67 8.28
N ALA A 127 -9.27 2.46 7.21
CA ALA A 127 -7.86 2.10 7.31
C ALA A 127 -7.04 3.26 7.89
N VAL A 128 -7.28 4.48 7.43
CA VAL A 128 -6.59 5.69 7.92
C VAL A 128 -6.86 5.92 9.41
N ARG A 129 -8.11 5.86 9.85
CA ARG A 129 -8.45 5.96 11.30
C ARG A 129 -7.72 4.94 12.16
N ARG A 130 -7.59 3.69 11.66
CA ARG A 130 -6.80 2.66 12.36
C ARG A 130 -5.31 2.99 12.34
N GLY A 131 -4.79 3.54 11.24
CA GLY A 131 -3.39 3.98 11.12
C GLY A 131 -3.05 5.09 12.12
N GLU A 132 -3.94 6.06 12.28
CA GLU A 132 -3.82 7.11 13.30
C GLU A 132 -3.77 6.52 14.71
N ALA A 133 -4.68 5.59 15.02
CA ALA A 133 -4.71 4.92 16.32
C ALA A 133 -3.42 4.13 16.62
N LEU A 134 -2.81 3.50 15.60
CA LEU A 134 -1.52 2.81 15.74
C LEU A 134 -0.37 3.79 15.93
N ALA A 135 -0.34 4.89 15.16
CA ALA A 135 0.69 5.92 15.29
C ALA A 135 0.72 6.55 16.68
N LEU A 136 -0.45 6.81 17.26
CA LEU A 136 -0.58 7.33 18.63
C LEU A 136 -0.07 6.33 19.68
N ARG A 137 -0.32 5.03 19.51
CA ARG A 137 0.19 3.98 20.41
C ARG A 137 1.71 3.83 20.32
N GLY A 138 2.28 3.92 19.11
CA GLY A 138 3.72 3.87 18.90
C GLY A 138 4.48 5.09 19.46
N ALA A 139 3.83 6.25 19.52
CA ALA A 139 4.41 7.45 20.13
C ALA A 139 4.44 7.44 21.67
N GLY A 140 3.71 6.51 22.31
CA GLY A 140 3.57 6.39 23.77
C GLY A 140 4.30 5.20 24.41
N GLY A 141 5.28 4.59 23.73
CA GLY A 141 6.11 3.52 24.32
C GLY A 141 6.91 4.02 25.53
N PRO A 142 7.19 3.16 26.52
CA PRO A 142 7.70 3.60 27.82
C PRO A 142 9.01 4.37 27.66
N SER A 143 9.07 5.57 28.26
CA SER A 143 10.35 6.21 28.53
C SER A 143 11.10 5.31 29.50
N ASP A 144 12.22 4.72 29.07
CA ASP A 144 13.21 4.15 29.98
C ASP A 144 13.80 5.30 30.81
N SER A 145 13.06 5.72 31.84
CA SER A 145 13.60 6.47 32.96
C SER A 145 14.19 5.47 33.95
N MET A 146 15.26 4.80 33.54
CA MET A 146 16.20 4.20 34.47
C MET A 146 17.00 5.36 35.08
N THR A 147 16.49 5.91 36.17
CA THR A 147 17.29 6.77 37.04
C THR A 147 17.96 5.84 38.06
N PRO A 148 19.29 5.93 38.26
CA PRO A 148 20.06 4.97 39.05
C PRO A 148 19.67 4.92 40.53
#